data_AF-A0AAU0XYA9-F1
#
_entry.id   AF-A0AAU0XYA9-F1
#
_cell.length_a   1.000
_cell.length_b   1.000
_cell.length_c   1.000
_cell.angle_alpha   90.00
_cell.angle_beta   90.00
_cell.angle_gamma   90.00
#
_symmetry.space_group_name_H-M   'P 1'
#
loop_
_entity.id
_entity.type
_entity.pdbx_description
1 polymer ?
#
loop_
_entity_poly.entity_id
_entity_poly.type
_entity_poly.pdbx_seq_one_letter_code
_entity_poly.pdbx_strand_id
1 'polypeptide(L)'
;MSKNWVVVPTCLPIVLRRCHRCASGRLRANGKFRVDANHKLLDAWLLALCTECGNTTELTVLERMNVRSVRPELLNLLHDNNPGLGAERLQDPVVRRRNVGGSGRTERPAWQSPYGPPPHRAHRGRWAPVPVLARSRSALRRGYLCGRCD
;
A
#
# COMPACT_ATOMS: atom_id res chain seq x y z
N MET A 1 24.03 6.51 -27.55
CA MET A 1 23.52 5.27 -26.92
C MET A 1 23.00 5.61 -25.53
N SER A 2 21.68 5.66 -25.35
CA SER A 2 21.05 5.87 -24.03
C SER A 2 21.09 4.58 -23.22
N LYS A 3 21.61 4.65 -21.99
CA LYS A 3 21.56 3.53 -21.04
C LYS A 3 20.22 3.57 -20.30
N ASN A 4 19.36 2.58 -20.52
CA ASN A 4 18.18 2.35 -19.69
C ASN A 4 18.56 1.52 -18.45
N TRP A 5 18.17 2.00 -17.27
CA TRP A 5 18.26 1.27 -16.01
C TRP A 5 16.86 1.11 -15.44
N VAL A 6 16.57 -0.05 -14.86
CA VAL A 6 15.28 -0.35 -14.24
C VAL A 6 15.49 -0.49 -12.73
N VAL A 7 14.70 0.24 -11.95
CA VAL A 7 14.64 0.09 -10.50
C VAL A 7 13.59 -0.97 -10.18
N VAL A 8 14.01 -2.07 -9.57
CA VAL A 8 13.11 -3.16 -9.15
C VAL A 8 13.06 -3.18 -7.62
N PRO A 9 11.87 -3.09 -7.00
CA PRO A 9 11.75 -3.22 -5.55
C PRO A 9 12.10 -4.66 -5.15
N THR A 10 12.97 -4.81 -4.15
CA THR A 10 13.38 -6.11 -3.60
C THR A 10 12.45 -6.63 -2.51
N CYS A 11 11.57 -5.77 -2.00
CA CYS A 11 10.63 -6.05 -0.93
C CYS A 11 9.26 -5.48 -1.28
N LEU A 12 8.20 -6.01 -0.66
CA LEU A 12 6.87 -5.41 -0.75
C LEU A 12 6.91 -3.97 -0.21
N PRO A 13 6.22 -3.02 -0.87
CA PRO A 13 6.21 -1.64 -0.44
C PRO A 13 5.49 -1.48 0.90
N ILE A 14 5.92 -0.49 1.69
CA ILE A 14 5.20 -0.06 2.89
C ILE A 14 3.95 0.69 2.45
N VAL A 15 2.81 0.32 3.03
CA VAL A 15 1.52 0.95 2.77
C VAL A 15 1.27 2.02 3.83
N LEU A 16 1.04 3.25 3.38
CA LEU A 16 0.73 4.37 4.25
C LEU A 16 -0.77 4.41 4.55
N ARG A 17 -1.17 3.78 5.67
CA ARG A 17 -2.55 3.71 6.15
C ARG A 17 -2.51 3.66 7.68
N ARG A 18 -3.47 4.33 8.34
CA ARG A 18 -3.57 4.30 9.80
C ARG A 18 -3.91 2.90 10.29
N CYS A 19 -3.18 2.45 11.30
CA CYS A 19 -3.56 1.28 12.05
C CYS A 19 -4.85 1.59 12.83
N HIS A 20 -5.78 0.64 12.88
CA HIS A 20 -7.01 0.80 13.67
C HIS A 20 -6.79 0.58 15.17
N ARG A 21 -5.62 0.06 15.57
CA ARG A 21 -5.28 -0.29 16.96
C ARG A 21 -4.30 0.70 17.61
N CYS A 22 -3.47 1.40 16.83
CA CYS A 22 -2.47 2.34 17.34
C CYS A 22 -2.31 3.55 16.41
N ALA A 23 -1.49 4.53 16.80
CA ALA A 23 -1.26 5.75 16.03
C ALA A 23 -0.37 5.57 14.79
N SER A 24 0.16 4.36 14.52
CA SER A 24 1.00 4.11 13.36
C SER A 24 0.26 4.38 12.04
N GLY A 25 0.95 5.02 11.11
CA GLY A 25 0.51 5.22 9.73
C GLY A 25 1.16 4.27 8.73
N ARG A 26 1.88 3.24 9.19
CA ARG A 26 2.69 2.36 8.33
C ARG A 26 2.28 0.90 8.52
N LEU A 27 1.96 0.26 7.40
CA LEU A 27 1.65 -1.16 7.33
C LEU A 27 2.63 -1.84 6.38
N ARG A 28 3.12 -3.01 6.76
CA ARG A 28 3.96 -3.87 5.93
C ARG A 28 3.11 -5.02 5.41
N ALA A 29 2.95 -5.10 4.09
CA ALA A 29 2.30 -6.26 3.47
C ALA A 29 3.14 -7.52 3.73
N ASN A 30 2.49 -8.60 4.14
CA ASN A 30 3.17 -9.87 4.46
C ASN A 30 3.17 -10.87 3.29
N GLY A 31 2.58 -10.50 2.15
CA GLY A 31 2.50 -11.33 0.95
C GLY A 31 1.41 -12.39 0.97
N LYS A 32 0.59 -12.46 2.03
CA LYS A 32 -0.51 -13.41 2.14
C LYS A 32 -1.83 -12.77 1.72
N PHE A 33 -2.66 -13.54 1.03
CA PHE A 33 -4.00 -13.16 0.65
C PHE A 33 -5.03 -13.97 1.41
N ARG A 34 -6.14 -13.31 1.71
CA ARG A 34 -7.39 -13.95 2.07
C ARG A 34 -8.32 -13.83 0.87
N VAL A 35 -8.90 -14.94 0.46
CA VAL A 35 -9.84 -14.99 -0.66
C VAL A 35 -11.12 -15.61 -0.13
N ASP A 36 -12.20 -14.84 -0.12
CA ASP A 36 -13.51 -15.31 0.28
C ASP A 36 -14.42 -15.35 -0.97
N ALA A 37 -15.11 -16.46 -1.14
CA ALA A 37 -16.12 -16.62 -2.20
C ALA A 37 -17.50 -16.70 -1.56
N ASN A 38 -18.41 -15.82 -1.99
CA ASN A 38 -19.79 -15.81 -1.57
C ASN A 38 -20.69 -15.93 -2.80
N HIS A 39 -21.28 -17.12 -2.99
CA HIS A 39 -22.01 -17.50 -4.20
C HIS A 39 -21.17 -17.32 -5.47
N LYS A 40 -21.54 -16.38 -6.33
CA LYS A 40 -20.87 -16.08 -7.61
C LYS A 40 -19.89 -14.90 -7.49
N LEU A 41 -19.71 -14.37 -6.29
CA LEU A 41 -18.89 -13.19 -6.03
C LEU A 41 -17.66 -13.57 -5.22
N LEU A 42 -16.55 -12.90 -5.51
CA LEU A 42 -15.25 -13.09 -4.91
C LEU A 42 -14.74 -11.78 -4.34
N ASP A 43 -14.29 -11.85 -3.10
CA ASP A 43 -13.61 -10.80 -2.38
C ASP A 43 -12.20 -11.30 -2.05
N ALA A 44 -11.19 -10.44 -2.24
CA ALA A 44 -9.80 -10.79 -1.91
C ALA A 44 -9.09 -9.63 -1.23
N TRP A 45 -8.38 -9.95 -0.15
CA TRP A 45 -7.61 -9.00 0.64
C TRP A 45 -6.14 -9.42 0.72
N LEU A 46 -5.24 -8.45 0.61
CA LEU A 46 -3.83 -8.61 0.98
C LEU A 46 -3.68 -8.30 2.48
N LEU A 47 -3.06 -9.21 3.22
CA LEU A 47 -2.83 -9.04 4.63
C LEU A 47 -1.58 -8.16 4.85
N ALA A 48 -1.70 -7.18 5.74
CA ALA A 48 -0.62 -6.30 6.13
C ALA A 48 -0.55 -6.15 7.65
N LEU A 49 0.67 -6.09 8.19
CA LEU A 49 0.91 -5.94 9.62
C LEU A 49 1.30 -4.50 9.92
N CYS A 50 0.78 -3.95 11.00
CA CYS A 50 1.29 -2.69 11.54
C CYS A 50 2.77 -2.83 11.92
N THR A 51 3.60 -1.88 11.49
CA THR A 51 5.04 -1.91 11.83
C THR A 51 5.34 -1.65 13.30
N GLU A 52 4.38 -1.09 14.05
CA GLU A 52 4.57 -0.75 15.47
C GLU A 52 3.95 -1.80 16.39
N CYS A 53 2.67 -2.13 16.20
CA CYS A 53 1.94 -3.03 17.11
C CYS A 53 1.74 -4.45 16.56
N GLY A 54 2.20 -4.75 15.35
CA GLY A 54 2.07 -6.07 14.73
C GLY A 54 0.64 -6.47 14.32
N ASN A 55 -0.35 -5.62 14.55
CA ASN A 55 -1.74 -5.96 14.29
C ASN A 55 -2.05 -6.09 12.79
N THR A 56 -2.81 -7.12 12.42
CA THR A 56 -3.19 -7.42 11.04
C THR A 56 -4.27 -6.46 10.53
N THR A 57 -4.10 -5.98 9.31
CA THR A 57 -5.04 -5.15 8.57
C THR A 57 -5.23 -5.75 7.18
N GLU A 58 -6.48 -5.84 6.74
CA GLU A 58 -6.84 -6.30 5.41
C GLU A 58 -6.84 -5.11 4.43
N LEU A 59 -6.10 -5.27 3.33
CA LEU A 59 -6.07 -4.32 2.22
C LEU A 59 -6.90 -4.89 1.07
N THR A 60 -7.97 -4.22 0.66
CA THR A 60 -8.87 -4.72 -0.38
C THR A 60 -8.17 -4.74 -1.74
N VAL A 61 -8.05 -5.91 -2.35
CA VAL A 61 -7.44 -6.13 -3.67
C VAL A 61 -8.52 -6.38 -4.72
N LEU A 62 -9.45 -7.27 -4.41
CA LEU A 62 -10.66 -7.52 -5.20
C LEU A 62 -11.88 -7.31 -4.30
N GLU A 63 -12.90 -6.66 -4.83
CA GLU A 63 -14.14 -6.38 -4.12
C GLU A 63 -15.31 -6.78 -5.03
N ARG A 64 -16.11 -7.74 -4.57
CA ARG A 64 -17.37 -8.20 -5.16
C ARG A 64 -17.24 -8.49 -6.66
N MET A 65 -16.17 -9.14 -7.05
CA MET A 65 -15.91 -9.52 -8.45
C MET A 65 -16.66 -10.80 -8.79
N ASN A 66 -17.27 -10.91 -9.97
CA ASN A 66 -17.86 -12.18 -10.38
C ASN A 66 -16.76 -13.22 -10.61
N VAL A 67 -16.90 -14.41 -10.04
CA VAL A 67 -15.89 -15.49 -10.17
C VAL A 67 -15.56 -15.78 -11.63
N ARG A 68 -16.55 -15.73 -12.54
CA ARG A 68 -16.33 -15.96 -13.98
C ARG A 68 -15.60 -14.82 -14.70
N SER A 69 -15.59 -13.62 -14.12
CA SER A 69 -14.82 -12.48 -14.66
C SER A 69 -13.37 -12.46 -14.19
N VAL A 70 -13.02 -13.26 -13.18
CA VAL A 70 -11.65 -13.37 -12.68
C VAL A 70 -10.93 -14.44 -13.48
N ARG A 71 -9.77 -14.08 -14.06
CA ARG A 71 -8.92 -15.03 -14.78
C ARG A 71 -8.47 -16.16 -13.85
N PRO A 72 -8.53 -17.44 -14.27
CA PRO A 72 -8.09 -18.56 -13.43
C PRO A 72 -6.65 -18.43 -12.93
N GLU A 73 -5.74 -17.94 -13.78
CA GLU A 73 -4.34 -17.70 -13.40
C GLU A 73 -4.21 -16.73 -12.23
N LEU A 74 -5.04 -15.66 -12.21
CA LEU A 74 -5.04 -14.70 -11.12
C LEU A 74 -5.57 -15.34 -9.84
N LEU A 75 -6.62 -16.15 -9.93
CA LEU A 75 -7.16 -16.86 -8.78
C LEU A 75 -6.12 -17.80 -8.15
N ASN A 76 -5.38 -18.53 -8.99
CA ASN A 76 -4.28 -19.39 -8.52
C ASN A 76 -3.20 -18.58 -7.82
N LEU A 77 -2.74 -17.46 -8.41
CA LEU A 77 -1.73 -16.61 -7.78
C LEU A 77 -2.18 -16.01 -6.43
N LEU A 78 -3.48 -15.74 -6.27
CA LEU A 78 -4.05 -15.31 -4.98
C LEU A 78 -4.02 -16.46 -3.96
N HIS A 79 -4.41 -17.67 -4.35
CA HIS A 79 -4.38 -18.85 -3.47
C HIS A 79 -2.95 -19.27 -3.09
N ASP A 80 -2.01 -19.16 -4.02
CA ASP A 80 -0.58 -19.48 -3.83
C ASP A 80 0.16 -18.44 -2.98
N ASN A 81 -0.52 -17.36 -2.57
CA ASN A 81 0.08 -16.26 -1.81
C ASN A 81 1.31 -15.67 -2.50
N ASN A 82 1.24 -15.45 -3.81
CA ASN A 82 2.38 -15.00 -4.58
C ASN A 82 2.78 -13.56 -4.18
N PRO A 83 4.00 -13.32 -3.64
CA PRO A 83 4.42 -11.99 -3.21
C PRO A 83 4.62 -11.02 -4.37
N GLY A 84 4.93 -11.51 -5.58
CA GLY A 84 5.01 -10.71 -6.79
C GLY A 84 3.66 -10.11 -7.16
N LEU A 85 2.58 -10.89 -7.06
CA LEU A 85 1.22 -10.39 -7.22
C LEU A 85 0.89 -9.31 -6.17
N GLY A 86 1.33 -9.49 -4.92
CA GLY A 86 1.17 -8.48 -3.86
C GLY A 86 1.83 -7.15 -4.23
N ALA A 87 3.05 -7.20 -4.77
CA ALA A 87 3.78 -6.00 -5.21
C ALA A 87 3.05 -5.29 -6.36
N GLU A 88 2.61 -6.04 -7.36
CA GLU A 88 1.85 -5.54 -8.51
C GLU A 88 0.56 -4.85 -8.04
N ARG A 89 -0.23 -5.51 -7.17
CA ARG A 89 -1.50 -4.97 -6.69
C ARG A 89 -1.35 -3.74 -5.82
N LEU A 90 -0.28 -3.63 -5.05
CA LEU A 90 0.00 -2.42 -4.28
C LEU A 90 0.42 -1.23 -5.16
N GLN A 91 0.88 -1.47 -6.38
CA GLN A 91 1.20 -0.42 -7.35
C GLN A 91 -0.02 0.03 -8.16
N ASP A 92 -1.05 -0.83 -8.28
CA ASP A 92 -2.29 -0.51 -8.97
C ASP A 92 -2.97 0.75 -8.35
N PRO A 93 -3.17 1.82 -9.14
CA PRO A 93 -3.82 3.04 -8.66
C PRO A 93 -5.20 2.83 -8.05
N VAL A 94 -5.98 1.86 -8.54
CA VAL A 94 -7.32 1.54 -8.01
C VAL A 94 -7.21 0.96 -6.60
N VAL A 95 -6.34 -0.03 -6.41
CA VAL A 95 -6.08 -0.63 -5.10
C VAL A 95 -5.53 0.42 -4.15
N ARG A 96 -4.59 1.24 -4.59
CA ARG A 96 -4.03 2.33 -3.78
C ARG A 96 -5.12 3.30 -3.32
N ARG A 97 -5.95 3.79 -4.24
CA ARG A 97 -7.04 4.74 -3.92
C ARG A 97 -8.04 4.16 -2.92
N ARG A 98 -8.44 2.90 -3.08
CA ARG A 98 -9.36 2.24 -2.14
C ARG A 98 -8.78 2.10 -0.73
N ASN A 99 -7.47 1.89 -0.63
CA ASN A 99 -6.80 1.63 0.64
C ASN A 99 -6.17 2.89 1.26
N VAL A 100 -6.35 4.07 0.67
CA VAL A 100 -5.95 5.35 1.29
C VAL A 100 -6.91 5.71 2.42
N GLY A 101 -6.37 6.10 3.58
CA GLY A 101 -7.14 6.75 4.65
C GLY A 101 -8.03 5.85 5.52
N GLY A 102 -7.93 4.52 5.43
CA GLY A 102 -8.94 3.65 6.03
C GLY A 102 -8.97 3.62 7.56
N SER A 103 -10.11 3.96 8.16
CA SER A 103 -10.98 2.97 8.83
C SER A 103 -12.45 3.32 8.55
N GLY A 104 -13.27 2.32 8.20
CA GLY A 104 -14.71 2.43 8.33
C GLY A 104 -15.07 2.31 9.81
N ARG A 105 -15.98 3.20 10.28
CA ARG A 105 -16.44 3.41 11.67
C ARG A 105 -15.51 4.20 12.60
N THR A 106 -15.20 5.42 12.19
CA THR A 106 -15.41 6.64 13.01
C THR A 106 -15.61 7.76 12.01
N GLU A 107 -16.65 8.58 12.16
CA GLU A 107 -16.98 9.71 11.29
C GLU A 107 -15.95 10.84 11.38
N ARG A 108 -14.73 10.60 10.91
CA ARG A 108 -13.76 11.67 10.64
C ARG A 108 -13.08 11.41 9.30
N PRO A 109 -13.38 12.19 8.25
CA PRO A 109 -12.72 12.03 6.97
C PRO A 109 -11.20 12.24 7.13
N ALA A 110 -10.43 11.37 6.47
CA ALA A 110 -8.97 11.30 6.53
C ALA A 110 -8.22 12.52 5.94
N TRP A 111 -8.92 13.61 5.63
CA TRP A 111 -8.36 14.86 5.12
C TRP A 111 -8.11 15.94 6.18
N GLN A 112 -8.20 15.60 7.47
CA GLN A 112 -7.71 16.52 8.49
C GLN A 112 -6.19 16.43 8.55
N SER A 113 -5.53 17.46 8.00
CA SER A 113 -4.12 17.80 8.22
C SER A 113 -3.69 17.45 9.65
N PRO A 114 -2.48 16.91 9.89
CA PRO A 114 -1.98 16.70 11.26
C PRO A 114 -1.92 18.00 12.08
N TYR A 115 -2.09 19.16 11.45
CA TYR A 115 -2.13 20.48 12.06
C TYR A 115 -3.56 21.01 12.34
N GLY A 116 -4.60 20.19 12.19
CA GLY A 116 -6.00 20.61 12.37
C GLY A 116 -6.57 21.35 11.15
N PRO A 117 -7.87 21.72 11.15
CA PRO A 117 -8.43 22.55 10.08
C PRO A 117 -7.65 23.86 10.01
N PRO A 118 -7.34 24.39 8.81
CA PRO A 118 -6.72 25.71 8.71
C PRO A 118 -7.63 26.72 9.43
N PRO A 119 -7.06 27.63 10.25
CA PRO A 119 -7.86 28.67 10.89
C PRO A 119 -8.67 29.42 9.84
N HIS A 120 -9.88 29.86 10.21
CA HIS A 120 -10.72 30.68 9.35
C HIS A 120 -9.87 31.78 8.71
N ARG A 121 -9.94 31.83 7.38
CA ARG A 121 -9.03 32.56 6.49
C ARG A 121 -8.88 34.03 6.92
N ALA A 122 -7.89 34.32 7.74
CA ALA A 122 -7.43 35.67 8.00
C ALA A 122 -6.13 35.90 7.21
N HIS A 123 -6.29 36.56 6.07
CA HIS A 123 -5.27 37.23 5.27
C HIS A 123 -4.23 36.39 4.50
N ARG A 124 -3.95 36.87 3.26
CA ARG A 124 -3.00 36.30 2.29
C ARG A 124 -1.57 36.36 2.84
N GLY A 125 -0.88 35.23 2.91
CA GLY A 125 0.55 35.13 3.23
C GLY A 125 1.24 34.06 2.39
N ARG A 126 2.47 34.35 1.96
CA ARG A 126 3.29 33.69 0.95
C ARG A 126 3.78 32.29 1.39
N TRP A 127 3.77 31.29 0.48
CA TRP A 127 4.32 29.94 0.74
C TRP A 127 5.85 29.96 0.87
N ALA A 128 6.40 29.20 1.83
CA ALA A 128 7.85 29.01 2.01
C ALA A 128 8.39 27.86 1.14
N PRO A 129 9.64 27.93 0.63
CA PRO A 129 10.21 26.90 -0.23
C PRO A 129 10.72 25.68 0.55
N VAL A 130 10.52 24.48 -0.01
CA VAL A 130 11.02 23.20 0.53
C VAL A 130 12.39 22.87 -0.09
N PRO A 131 13.43 22.57 0.70
CA PRO A 131 14.75 22.23 0.17
C PRO A 131 14.81 20.76 -0.29
N VAL A 132 15.32 20.52 -1.50
CA VAL A 132 15.61 19.17 -2.02
C VAL A 132 17.12 18.97 -2.04
N LEU A 133 17.61 17.88 -1.44
CA LEU A 133 19.01 17.48 -1.52
C LEU A 133 19.13 16.25 -2.42
N ALA A 134 19.68 16.44 -3.63
CA ALA A 134 20.04 15.34 -4.53
C ALA A 134 21.46 14.85 -4.21
N ARG A 135 21.67 13.54 -4.10
CA ARG A 135 23.01 12.92 -4.08
C ARG A 135 23.08 11.78 -5.11
N SER A 136 24.15 11.80 -5.91
CA SER A 136 24.50 10.82 -6.93
C SER A 136 24.97 9.49 -6.32
N ARG A 137 24.69 8.36 -6.98
CA ARG A 137 25.15 7.02 -6.56
C ARG A 137 26.09 6.36 -7.56
N SER A 138 27.23 5.92 -7.02
CA SER A 138 28.12 4.90 -7.55
C SER A 138 27.39 3.54 -7.65
N ALA A 139 27.80 2.74 -8.62
CA ALA A 139 27.16 1.48 -9.02
C ALA A 139 27.45 0.32 -8.04
N LEU A 140 26.42 -0.44 -7.66
CA LEU A 140 26.60 -1.78 -7.09
C LEU A 140 25.54 -2.79 -7.59
N ARG A 141 26.01 -4.04 -7.62
CA ARG A 141 25.61 -5.20 -8.42
C ARG A 141 24.28 -5.83 -7.97
N ARG A 142 23.64 -6.52 -8.91
CA ARG A 142 22.48 -7.40 -8.69
C ARG A 142 22.87 -8.54 -7.74
N GLY A 143 22.23 -8.56 -6.59
CA GLY A 143 22.11 -9.72 -5.72
C GLY A 143 20.73 -9.69 -5.09
N TYR A 144 19.93 -10.73 -5.33
CA TYR A 144 18.71 -10.97 -4.57
C TYR A 144 19.13 -11.51 -3.21
N LEU A 145 19.15 -10.65 -2.20
CA LEU A 145 19.28 -11.07 -0.80
C LEU A 145 18.23 -10.34 0.01
N CYS A 146 17.08 -11.00 0.15
CA CYS A 146 16.14 -10.72 1.22
C CYS A 146 16.84 -11.10 2.54
N GLY A 147 17.31 -10.11 3.30
CA GLY A 147 18.11 -10.37 4.50
C GLY A 147 18.07 -9.28 5.56
N ARG A 148 17.13 -8.33 5.48
CA ARG A 148 16.84 -7.42 6.59
C ARG A 148 15.52 -6.71 6.31
N CYS A 149 14.48 -7.27 6.90
CA CYS A 149 13.23 -6.56 7.06
C CYS A 149 12.85 -6.68 8.54
N ASP A 150 13.63 -6.00 9.37
CA ASP A 150 13.33 -5.69 10.77
C ASP A 150 13.07 -4.18 10.86
#